data_AF-A0A9D8Q959-F1
#
_entry.id   AF-A0A9D8Q959-F1
#
_cell.length_a   1.000
_cell.length_b   1.000
_cell.length_c   1.000
_cell.angle_alpha   90.00
_cell.angle_beta   90.00
_cell.angle_gamma   90.00
#
_symmetry.space_group_name_H-M   'P 1'
#
loop_
_entity.id
_entity.type
_entity.pdbx_description
1 polymer ?
#
loop_
_entity_poly.entity_id
_entity_poly.type
_entity_poly.pdbx_seq_one_letter_code
_entity_poly.pdbx_strand_id
1 'polypeptide(L)'
;MQRLKSMSVSAWLIACLAIAMSLYHIWVILAGPPEAVLFRGTHLLFALALTFLIFCGPKGEGQKPGWLDYAWAVLGAAPILYLFLNYDYLVNRIYYVDDLTTPDIVFGCLLIVVVLEATR
;
A
#
# COMPACT_ATOMS: atom_id res chain seq x y z
N MET A 1 10.50 33.10 13.03
CA MET A 1 9.03 32.95 12.97
C MET A 1 8.50 33.06 11.53
N GLN A 2 9.24 32.53 10.54
CA GLN A 2 8.88 32.63 9.13
C GLN A 2 8.34 31.29 8.62
N ARG A 3 7.24 31.36 7.88
CA ARG A 3 6.62 30.31 7.06
C ARG A 3 5.91 29.18 7.81
N LEU A 4 4.71 29.47 8.30
CA LEU A 4 3.60 28.53 8.13
C LEU A 4 3.33 28.42 6.62
N LYS A 5 4.15 27.61 5.92
CA LYS A 5 3.94 27.26 4.53
C LYS A 5 2.60 26.51 4.50
N SER A 6 1.58 27.10 3.88
CA SER A 6 0.30 26.44 3.60
C SER A 6 0.58 25.01 3.15
N MET A 7 0.18 24.03 3.98
CA MET A 7 0.35 22.63 3.61
C MET A 7 -0.46 22.39 2.34
N SER A 8 0.21 21.81 1.33
CA SER A 8 -0.46 21.34 0.12
C SER A 8 -1.49 20.27 0.50
N VAL A 9 -2.59 20.15 -0.23
CA VAL A 9 -3.61 19.09 -0.01
C VAL A 9 -2.95 17.70 0.02
N SER A 10 -1.95 17.47 -0.84
CA SER A 10 -1.14 16.26 -0.85
C SER A 10 -0.38 16.02 0.46
N ALA A 11 0.13 17.07 1.11
CA ALA A 11 0.85 16.95 2.38
C ALA A 11 -0.09 16.56 3.53
N TRP A 12 -1.33 17.08 3.52
CA TRP A 12 -2.36 16.63 4.45
C TRP A 12 -2.73 15.16 4.22
N LEU A 13 -2.90 14.74 2.98
CA LEU A 13 -3.17 13.34 2.64
C LEU A 13 -2.07 12.40 3.15
N ILE A 14 -0.80 12.73 2.89
CA ILE A 14 0.36 11.97 3.36
C ILE A 14 0.38 11.91 4.89
N ALA A 15 0.19 13.05 5.56
CA ALA A 15 0.15 13.10 7.02
C ALA A 15 -0.97 12.23 7.60
N CYS A 16 -2.18 12.30 7.04
CA CYS A 16 -3.30 11.47 7.44
C CYS A 16 -3.00 9.96 7.28
N LEU A 17 -2.42 9.56 6.15
CA LEU A 17 -2.05 8.16 5.90
C LEU A 17 -0.97 7.67 6.86
N ALA A 18 0.06 8.49 7.12
CA ALA A 18 1.15 8.14 8.03
C ALA A 18 0.66 8.02 9.48
N ILE A 19 -0.22 8.93 9.91
CA ILE A 19 -0.87 8.87 11.23
C ILE A 19 -1.75 7.62 11.32
N ALA A 20 -2.57 7.34 10.32
CA ALA A 20 -3.42 6.15 10.29
C ALA A 20 -2.60 4.85 10.36
N MET A 21 -1.51 4.75 9.60
CA MET A 21 -0.58 3.61 9.66
C MET A 21 0.01 3.46 11.07
N SER A 22 0.46 4.56 11.68
CA SER A 22 1.05 4.53 13.03
C SER A 22 0.04 4.08 14.08
N LEU A 23 -1.18 4.62 14.05
CA LEU A 23 -2.28 4.23 14.93
C LEU A 23 -2.67 2.76 14.74
N TYR A 24 -2.69 2.27 13.50
CA TYR A 24 -2.96 0.88 13.20
C TYR A 24 -1.94 -0.06 13.87
N HIS A 25 -0.64 0.24 13.79
CA HIS A 25 0.38 -0.58 14.43
C HIS A 25 0.30 -0.53 15.96
N ILE A 26 0.03 0.64 16.54
CA ILE A 26 -0.18 0.78 17.99
C ILE A 26 -1.39 -0.07 18.43
N TRP A 27 -2.49 0.00 17.68
CA TRP A 27 -3.68 -0.81 17.96
C TRP A 27 -3.38 -2.31 17.89
N VAL A 28 -2.64 -2.76 16.87
CA VAL A 28 -2.21 -4.17 16.74
C VAL A 28 -1.37 -4.63 17.93
N ILE A 29 -0.48 -3.79 18.45
CA ILE A 29 0.34 -4.11 19.63
C ILE A 29 -0.55 -4.30 20.87
N LEU A 30 -1.60 -3.49 21.02
CA LEU A 30 -2.49 -3.50 22.18
C LEU A 30 -3.55 -4.60 22.13
N ALA A 31 -4.16 -4.83 20.96
CA ALA A 31 -5.27 -5.76 20.77
C ALA A 31 -4.81 -7.18 20.38
N GLY A 32 -3.55 -7.33 19.98
CA GLY A 32 -3.03 -8.54 19.36
C GLY A 32 -3.14 -8.49 17.82
N PRO A 33 -2.21 -9.16 17.10
CA PRO A 33 -2.20 -9.14 15.65
C PRO A 33 -3.42 -9.86 15.06
N PRO A 34 -4.07 -9.28 14.04
CA PRO A 34 -5.06 -10.01 13.26
C PRO A 34 -4.35 -11.13 12.47
N GLU A 35 -5.14 -11.88 11.70
CA GLU A 35 -4.57 -12.92 10.84
C GLU A 35 -3.47 -12.34 9.93
N ALA A 36 -2.42 -13.14 9.69
CA ALA A 36 -1.15 -12.67 9.17
C ALA A 36 -1.25 -12.09 7.75
N VAL A 37 -2.15 -12.61 6.91
CA VAL A 37 -2.43 -12.07 5.57
C VAL A 37 -3.09 -10.69 5.66
N LEU A 38 -4.06 -10.52 6.56
CA LEU A 38 -4.69 -9.22 6.79
C LEU A 38 -3.70 -8.20 7.37
N PHE A 39 -2.89 -8.60 8.36
CA PHE A 39 -1.90 -7.72 8.97
C PHE A 39 -0.86 -7.24 7.96
N ARG A 40 -0.23 -8.16 7.21
CA ARG A 40 0.78 -7.81 6.21
C ARG A 40 0.19 -7.05 5.03
N GLY A 41 -1.01 -7.43 4.57
CA GLY A 41 -1.69 -6.74 3.48
C GLY A 41 -2.00 -5.28 3.83
N THR A 42 -2.53 -5.03 5.03
CA THR A 42 -2.84 -3.66 5.50
C THR A 42 -1.58 -2.83 5.68
N HIS A 43 -0.51 -3.41 6.25
CA HIS A 43 0.79 -2.74 6.33
C HIS A 43 1.31 -2.35 4.94
N LEU A 44 1.29 -3.29 3.99
CA LEU A 44 1.80 -3.07 2.63
C LEU A 44 0.97 -2.02 1.87
N LEU A 45 -0.36 -1.97 2.11
CA LEU A 45 -1.25 -0.97 1.53
C LEU A 45 -0.83 0.45 1.94
N PHE A 46 -0.59 0.65 3.24
CA PHE A 46 -0.10 1.92 3.74
C PHE A 46 1.30 2.23 3.22
N ALA A 47 2.20 1.24 3.25
CA ALA A 47 3.57 1.41 2.80
C ALA A 47 3.65 1.85 1.34
N LEU A 48 2.99 1.15 0.41
CA LEU A 48 3.01 1.51 -1.01
C LEU A 48 2.38 2.88 -1.28
N ALA A 49 1.23 3.17 -0.66
CA ALA A 49 0.58 4.48 -0.81
C ALA A 49 1.49 5.61 -0.32
N LEU A 50 2.13 5.45 0.84
CA LEU A 50 3.06 6.43 1.37
C LEU A 50 4.32 6.55 0.53
N THR A 51 4.90 5.45 0.06
CA THR A 51 6.11 5.46 -0.78
C THR A 51 5.90 6.30 -2.03
N PHE A 52 4.85 6.03 -2.82
CA PHE A 52 4.60 6.81 -4.04
C PHE A 52 4.23 8.27 -3.76
N LEU A 53 3.52 8.56 -2.67
CA LEU A 53 3.15 9.94 -2.34
C LEU A 53 4.31 10.75 -1.73
N ILE A 54 5.26 10.11 -1.06
CA ILE A 54 6.43 10.78 -0.44
C ILE A 54 7.56 10.92 -1.46
N PHE A 55 7.87 9.85 -2.20
CA PHE A 55 8.95 9.78 -3.15
C PHE A 55 8.44 10.06 -4.57
N CYS A 56 8.18 11.34 -4.86
CA CYS A 56 7.65 11.76 -6.15
C CYS A 56 8.74 11.80 -7.23
N GLY A 57 8.62 10.93 -8.25
CA GLY A 57 9.50 10.90 -9.42
C GLY A 57 10.94 10.38 -9.19
N PRO A 58 11.71 10.20 -10.28
CA PRO A 58 13.01 9.49 -10.28
C PRO A 58 14.17 10.23 -9.59
N LYS A 59 13.94 11.44 -9.07
CA LYS A 59 14.98 12.26 -8.41
C LYS A 59 14.71 12.52 -6.93
N GLY A 60 13.63 11.94 -6.38
CA GLY A 60 13.28 11.90 -4.96
C GLY A 60 13.81 13.07 -4.11
N GLU A 61 13.04 14.15 -4.02
CA GLU A 61 12.88 15.03 -2.85
C GLU A 61 12.25 16.39 -3.26
N GLY A 62 11.14 16.75 -2.62
CA GLY A 62 10.63 18.13 -2.58
C GLY A 62 9.63 18.56 -3.66
N GLN A 63 9.27 17.71 -4.62
CA GLN A 63 8.19 17.99 -5.57
C GLN A 63 6.83 17.46 -5.08
N LYS A 64 5.75 18.07 -5.58
CA LYS A 64 4.39 17.59 -5.32
C LYS A 64 4.16 16.28 -6.09
N PRO A 65 3.36 15.33 -5.55
CA PRO A 65 3.04 14.10 -6.27
C PRO A 65 2.41 14.40 -7.61
N GLY A 66 2.98 13.83 -8.67
CA GLY A 66 2.43 13.85 -10.01
C GLY A 66 1.26 12.87 -10.14
N TRP A 67 0.50 12.99 -11.23
CA TRP A 67 -0.62 12.08 -11.50
C TRP A 67 -0.17 10.60 -11.61
N LEU A 68 1.06 10.36 -12.07
CA LEU A 68 1.66 9.02 -12.13
C LEU A 68 1.88 8.40 -10.75
N ASP A 69 2.28 9.20 -9.76
CA ASP A 69 2.48 8.73 -8.39
C ASP A 69 1.16 8.26 -7.77
N TYR A 70 0.07 8.99 -8.02
CA TYR A 70 -1.28 8.55 -7.62
C TYR A 70 -1.72 7.29 -8.37
N ALA A 71 -1.42 7.18 -9.66
CA ALA A 71 -1.75 5.99 -10.45
C ALA A 71 -1.04 4.75 -9.87
N TRP A 72 0.24 4.85 -9.54
CA TRP A 72 0.99 3.77 -8.91
C TRP A 72 0.48 3.43 -7.51
N ALA A 73 0.10 4.42 -6.70
CA ALA A 73 -0.52 4.17 -5.40
C ALA A 73 -1.84 3.38 -5.53
N VAL A 74 -2.68 3.71 -6.50
CA VAL A 74 -3.94 3.00 -6.78
C VAL A 74 -3.68 1.59 -7.32
N LEU A 75 -2.73 1.45 -8.25
CA LEU A 75 -2.33 0.14 -8.80
C LEU A 75 -1.75 -0.77 -7.72
N GLY A 76 -1.03 -0.22 -6.72
CA GLY A 76 -0.55 -0.98 -5.57
C GLY A 76 -1.64 -1.39 -4.59
N ALA A 77 -2.71 -0.59 -4.47
CA ALA A 77 -3.86 -0.93 -3.64
C ALA A 77 -4.71 -2.06 -4.26
N ALA A 78 -4.84 -2.10 -5.59
CA ALA A 78 -5.68 -3.07 -6.30
C ALA A 78 -5.42 -4.55 -5.93
N PRO A 79 -4.18 -5.09 -5.99
CA PRO A 79 -3.92 -6.49 -5.64
C PRO A 79 -4.18 -6.79 -4.16
N ILE A 80 -3.98 -5.81 -3.27
CA ILE A 80 -4.24 -5.97 -1.84
C ILE A 80 -5.76 -6.01 -1.58
N LEU A 81 -6.52 -5.19 -2.28
CA LEU A 81 -7.98 -5.20 -2.22
C LEU A 81 -8.54 -6.53 -2.76
N TYR A 82 -8.01 -7.03 -3.87
CA TYR A 82 -8.37 -8.36 -4.39
C TYR A 82 -8.14 -9.44 -3.34
N LEU A 83 -7.00 -9.38 -2.64
CA LEU A 83 -6.65 -10.31 -1.57
C LEU A 83 -7.61 -10.24 -0.38
N PHE A 84 -8.06 -9.03 0.03
CA PHE A 84 -9.05 -8.89 1.10
C PHE A 84 -10.44 -9.38 0.70
N LEU A 85 -10.86 -9.11 -0.53
CA LEU A 85 -12.17 -9.54 -1.04
C LEU A 85 -12.25 -11.06 -1.25
N ASN A 86 -11.12 -11.70 -1.54
CA ASN A 86 -11.03 -13.15 -1.77
C ASN A 86 -10.24 -13.85 -0.66
N TYR A 87 -10.27 -13.30 0.55
CA TYR A 87 -9.48 -13.76 1.68
C TYR A 87 -9.72 -15.25 2.00
N ASP A 88 -10.98 -15.66 2.13
CA ASP A 88 -11.31 -17.05 2.48
C ASP A 88 -10.85 -18.04 1.40
N TYR A 89 -10.98 -17.66 0.13
CA TYR A 89 -10.47 -18.47 -0.98
C TYR A 89 -8.95 -18.62 -0.91
N LEU A 90 -8.22 -17.51 -0.76
CA LEU A 90 -6.76 -17.50 -0.78
C LEU A 90 -6.14 -18.24 0.42
N VAL A 91 -6.73 -18.11 1.60
CA VAL A 91 -6.19 -18.73 2.83
C VAL A 91 -6.48 -20.23 2.88
N ASN A 92 -7.60 -20.68 2.32
CA ASN A 92 -7.96 -22.10 2.31
C ASN A 92 -7.42 -22.86 1.09
N ARG A 93 -6.82 -22.16 0.13
CA ARG A 93 -6.22 -22.76 -1.07
C ARG A 93 -4.94 -23.52 -0.73
N ILE A 94 -4.83 -24.76 -1.21
CA ILE A 94 -3.68 -25.62 -1.00
C ILE A 94 -2.68 -25.41 -2.14
N TYR A 95 -1.48 -24.95 -1.77
CA TYR A 95 -0.38 -24.78 -2.70
C TYR A 95 -0.07 -26.08 -3.45
N TYR A 96 0.10 -25.99 -4.78
CA TYR A 96 0.41 -27.10 -5.70
C TYR A 96 -0.68 -28.16 -5.90
N VAL A 97 -1.85 -28.01 -5.27
CA VAL A 97 -3.00 -28.91 -5.47
C VAL A 97 -4.10 -28.19 -6.24
N ASP A 98 -4.49 -27.01 -5.76
CA ASP A 98 -5.49 -26.19 -6.43
C ASP A 98 -4.82 -25.36 -7.53
N ASP A 99 -5.49 -25.17 -8.67
CA ASP A 99 -4.98 -24.31 -9.73
C ASP A 99 -5.00 -22.83 -9.34
N LEU A 100 -4.18 -21.99 -9.99
CA LEU A 100 -4.29 -20.54 -9.86
C LEU A 100 -5.34 -20.02 -10.83
N THR A 101 -6.19 -19.12 -10.35
CA THR A 101 -7.10 -18.40 -11.24
C THR A 101 -6.33 -17.31 -12.00
N THR A 102 -6.84 -16.91 -13.17
CA THR A 102 -6.24 -15.83 -13.95
C THR A 102 -6.09 -14.52 -13.15
N PRO A 103 -7.08 -14.10 -12.32
CA PRO A 103 -6.92 -12.93 -11.44
C PRO A 103 -5.77 -13.08 -10.44
N ASP A 104 -5.55 -14.25 -9.85
CA ASP A 104 -4.44 -14.49 -8.90
C ASP A 104 -3.08 -14.19 -9.54
N ILE A 105 -2.90 -14.66 -10.79
CA ILE A 105 -1.69 -14.46 -11.57
C ILE A 105 -1.52 -12.97 -11.90
N VAL A 106 -2.58 -12.33 -12.39
CA VAL A 106 -2.53 -10.93 -12.82
C VAL A 106 -2.23 -10.00 -11.64
N PHE A 107 -2.94 -10.14 -10.52
CA PHE A 107 -2.72 -9.30 -9.34
C PHE A 107 -1.39 -9.62 -8.65
N GLY A 108 -0.96 -10.88 -8.65
CA GLY A 108 0.37 -11.26 -8.16
C GLY A 108 1.49 -10.61 -8.98
N CYS A 109 1.44 -10.71 -10.30
CA CYS A 109 2.42 -10.06 -11.19
C CYS A 109 2.37 -8.54 -11.07
N LEU A 110 1.18 -7.95 -10.99
CA LEU A 110 1.01 -6.50 -10.80
C LEU A 110 1.67 -6.04 -9.49
N LEU A 111 1.43 -6.74 -8.38
CA LEU A 111 2.01 -6.39 -7.10
C LEU A 111 3.54 -6.43 -7.14
N ILE A 112 4.13 -7.42 -7.83
CA ILE A 112 5.59 -7.49 -8.02
C ILE A 112 6.10 -6.25 -8.77
N VAL A 113 5.48 -5.90 -9.89
CA VAL A 113 5.88 -4.72 -10.69
C VAL A 113 5.78 -3.44 -9.87
N VAL A 114 4.68 -3.26 -9.14
CA VAL A 114 4.47 -2.09 -8.27
C VAL A 114 5.54 -2.01 -7.18
N VAL A 115 5.86 -3.13 -6.52
CA VAL A 115 6.87 -3.15 -5.45
C VAL A 115 8.26 -2.81 -6.02
N LEU A 116 8.62 -3.36 -7.18
CA LEU A 116 9.90 -3.05 -7.83
C LEU A 116 9.99 -1.55 -8.16
N GLU A 117 8.93 -0.97 -8.71
CA GLU A 117 8.86 0.46 -9.00
C GLU A 117 8.91 1.30 -7.71
N ALA A 118 8.31 0.84 -6.61
CA ALA A 118 8.35 1.53 -5.33
C ALA A 118 9.75 1.55 -4.69
N THR A 119 10.61 0.58 -5.04
CA THR A 119 11.99 0.45 -4.52
C THR A 119 13.07 1.06 -5.40
N ARG A 120 12.69 1.67 -6.54
CA ARG A 120 13.63 2.29 -7.48
C ARG A 120 14.28 3.55 -6.92
#